data_AF-A0AAC9D1A1-F1
#
_entry.id   AF-A0AAC9D1A1-F1
#
_cell.length_a   1.000
_cell.length_b   1.000
_cell.length_c   1.000
_cell.angle_alpha   90.00
_cell.angle_beta   90.00
_cell.angle_gamma   90.00
#
_symmetry.space_group_name_H-M   'P 1'
#
loop_
_entity.id
_entity.type
_entity.pdbx_description
1 polymer ?
#
loop_
_entity_poly.entity_id
_entity_poly.type
_entity_poly.pdbx_seq_one_letter_code
_entity_poly.pdbx_strand_id
1 'polypeptide(L)'
;MEKDFTEADRYYEAQKKVKEIRGFYEHLTVYVLCNPIAIVVNLMTCPEYLWFIWSVLGWGVAIILHGLKVFSLPPFFNKKWEEKKIREILEKENQQRLENSHGKFE
;
A
#
# COMPACT_ATOMS: atom_id res chain seq x y z
N MET A 1 33.00 12.27 2.55
CA MET A 1 32.62 11.02 3.24
C MET A 1 31.11 10.85 3.37
N GLU A 2 30.30 11.92 3.27
CA GLU A 2 28.83 11.87 3.33
C GLU A 2 28.15 11.24 2.09
N LYS A 3 28.79 11.33 0.91
CA LYS A 3 28.24 10.84 -0.35
C LYS A 3 28.16 9.30 -0.44
N ASP A 4 29.15 8.57 0.08
CA ASP A 4 29.18 7.10 -0.02
C ASP A 4 28.10 6.44 0.85
N PHE A 5 27.88 6.92 2.07
CA PHE A 5 26.80 6.40 2.93
C PHE A 5 25.42 6.62 2.29
N THR A 6 25.17 7.81 1.72
CA THR A 6 23.89 8.10 1.07
C THR A 6 23.66 7.32 -0.22
N GLU A 7 24.70 6.96 -0.98
CA GLU A 7 24.56 6.05 -2.15
C GLU A 7 24.31 4.59 -1.71
N ALA A 8 25.03 4.10 -0.69
CA ALA A 8 24.84 2.76 -0.15
C ALA A 8 23.43 2.57 0.45
N ASP A 9 22.94 3.54 1.21
CA ASP A 9 21.59 3.51 1.80
C ASP A 9 20.50 3.50 0.71
N ARG A 10 20.66 4.31 -0.35
CA ARG A 10 19.74 4.31 -1.49
C ARG A 10 19.72 2.98 -2.23
N TYR A 11 20.89 2.37 -2.42
CA TYR A 11 21.02 1.06 -3.05
C TYR A 11 20.35 -0.04 -2.20
N TYR A 12 20.54 -0.02 -0.88
CA TYR A 12 19.92 -0.96 0.05
C TYR A 12 18.39 -0.86 0.02
N GLU A 13 17.84 0.37 0.07
CA GLU A 13 16.39 0.60 -0.02
C GLU A 13 15.81 0.15 -1.37
N ALA A 14 16.53 0.39 -2.47
CA ALA A 14 16.14 -0.11 -3.79
C ALA A 14 16.12 -1.66 -3.82
N GLN A 15 17.14 -2.32 -3.26
CA GLN A 15 17.21 -3.78 -3.20
C GLN A 15 16.07 -4.36 -2.36
N LYS A 16 15.76 -3.74 -1.21
CA LYS A 16 14.65 -4.13 -0.34
C LYS A 16 13.32 -4.05 -1.08
N LYS A 17 13.06 -2.96 -1.81
CA LYS A 17 11.86 -2.83 -2.65
C LYS A 17 11.74 -3.92 -3.71
N VAL A 18 12.84 -4.24 -4.40
CA VAL A 18 12.84 -5.32 -5.40
C VAL A 18 12.52 -6.67 -4.76
N LYS A 19 13.07 -6.95 -3.57
CA LYS A 19 12.79 -8.18 -2.84
C LYS A 19 11.32 -8.28 -2.43
N GLU A 20 10.72 -7.19 -1.97
CA GLU A 20 9.30 -7.12 -1.63
C GLU A 20 8.40 -7.31 -2.88
N ILE A 21 8.74 -6.68 -4.01
CA ILE A 21 8.04 -6.88 -5.29
C ILE A 21 8.10 -8.34 -5.73
N ARG A 22 9.28 -8.96 -5.64
CA ARG A 22 9.44 -10.38 -5.97
C ARG A 22 8.56 -11.27 -5.08
N GLY A 23 8.57 -11.03 -3.76
CA GLY A 23 7.75 -11.79 -2.81
C GLY A 23 6.25 -11.67 -3.10
N PHE A 24 5.78 -10.48 -3.50
CA PHE A 24 4.40 -10.29 -3.95
C PHE A 24 4.07 -11.18 -5.17
N TYR A 25 4.93 -11.20 -6.19
CA TYR A 25 4.72 -12.01 -7.38
C TYR A 25 4.75 -13.51 -7.09
N GLU A 26 5.57 -13.97 -6.16
CA GLU A 26 5.59 -15.37 -5.72
C GLU A 26 4.22 -15.76 -5.13
N HIS A 27 3.68 -14.96 -4.20
CA HIS A 27 2.35 -15.21 -3.64
C HIS A 27 1.23 -15.10 -4.68
N LEU A 28 1.29 -14.09 -5.56
CA LEU A 28 0.31 -13.90 -6.63
C LEU A 28 0.31 -15.08 -7.61
N THR A 29 1.48 -15.60 -7.96
CA THR A 29 1.62 -16.74 -8.87
C THR A 29 0.97 -17.98 -8.27
N VAL A 30 1.27 -18.29 -7.00
CA VAL A 30 0.65 -19.41 -6.29
C VAL A 30 -0.86 -19.23 -6.22
N TYR A 31 -1.35 -18.02 -5.92
CA TYR A 31 -2.77 -17.70 -5.89
C TYR A 31 -3.46 -17.99 -7.24
N VAL A 32 -2.88 -17.51 -8.35
CA VAL A 32 -3.44 -17.66 -9.69
C VAL A 32 -3.38 -19.11 -10.19
N LEU A 33 -2.40 -19.91 -9.76
CA LEU A 33 -2.29 -21.31 -10.18
C LEU A 33 -3.15 -22.25 -9.31
N CYS A 34 -3.16 -22.06 -7.99
CA CYS A 34 -3.84 -22.97 -7.07
C CYS A 34 -5.36 -22.73 -7.01
N ASN A 35 -5.83 -21.48 -7.09
CA ASN A 35 -7.28 -21.22 -6.97
C ASN A 35 -8.11 -21.81 -8.13
N PRO A 36 -7.69 -21.75 -9.41
CA PRO A 36 -8.41 -22.44 -10.48
C PRO A 36 -8.51 -23.94 -10.26
N ILE A 37 -7.45 -24.57 -9.73
CA ILE A 37 -7.47 -25.99 -9.38
C ILE A 37 -8.52 -26.24 -8.28
N ALA A 38 -8.53 -25.42 -7.22
CA ALA A 38 -9.52 -25.53 -6.15
C ALA A 38 -10.96 -25.33 -6.65
N ILE A 39 -11.18 -24.38 -7.58
CA ILE A 39 -12.47 -24.15 -8.23
C ILE A 39 -12.91 -25.41 -9.00
N VAL A 40 -12.04 -25.95 -9.85
CA VAL A 40 -12.36 -27.15 -10.65
C VAL A 40 -12.65 -28.35 -9.74
N VAL A 41 -11.82 -28.58 -8.72
CA VAL A 41 -12.03 -29.66 -7.76
C VAL A 41 -13.38 -29.52 -7.06
N ASN A 42 -13.72 -28.31 -6.58
CA ASN A 42 -14.98 -28.11 -5.89
C ASN A 42 -16.19 -28.36 -6.79
N LEU A 43 -16.15 -27.89 -8.04
CA LEU A 43 -17.23 -28.11 -9.00
C LEU A 43 -17.37 -29.58 -9.38
N MET A 44 -16.28 -30.35 -9.37
CA MET A 44 -16.32 -31.79 -9.66
C MET A 44 -16.78 -32.64 -8.47
N THR A 45 -16.41 -32.29 -7.23
CA THR A 45 -16.68 -33.12 -6.05
C THR A 45 -17.97 -32.74 -5.33
N CYS A 46 -18.22 -31.44 -5.15
CA CYS A 46 -19.32 -30.92 -4.35
C CYS A 46 -19.89 -29.64 -4.98
N PRO A 47 -20.53 -29.70 -6.16
CA PRO A 47 -21.05 -28.52 -6.84
C PRO A 47 -22.16 -27.80 -6.05
N GLU A 48 -22.85 -28.48 -5.14
CA GLU A 48 -23.88 -27.89 -4.28
C GLU A 48 -23.33 -27.00 -3.16
N TYR A 49 -22.05 -27.15 -2.81
CA TYR A 49 -21.40 -26.35 -1.78
C TYR A 49 -20.09 -25.74 -2.29
N LEU A 50 -20.15 -24.45 -2.63
CA LEU A 50 -19.05 -23.71 -3.25
C LEU A 50 -17.98 -23.26 -2.22
N TRP A 51 -17.32 -24.21 -1.57
CA TRP A 51 -16.27 -23.93 -0.58
C TRP A 51 -15.07 -23.16 -1.16
N PHE A 52 -14.82 -23.24 -2.47
CA PHE A 52 -13.72 -22.52 -3.12
C PHE A 52 -13.81 -21.01 -2.89
N ILE A 53 -15.03 -20.46 -2.68
CA ILE A 53 -15.26 -19.03 -2.46
C ILE A 53 -14.48 -18.54 -1.23
N TRP A 54 -14.45 -19.32 -0.16
CA TRP A 54 -13.71 -18.98 1.06
C TRP A 54 -12.20 -18.96 0.83
N SER A 55 -11.69 -19.88 0.01
CA SER A 55 -10.28 -19.90 -0.40
C SER A 55 -9.93 -18.66 -1.23
N VAL A 56 -10.72 -18.39 -2.28
CA VAL A 56 -10.50 -17.25 -3.18
C VAL A 56 -10.61 -15.92 -2.43
N LEU A 57 -11.66 -15.73 -1.63
CA LEU A 57 -11.85 -14.48 -0.90
C LEU A 57 -10.82 -14.28 0.22
N GLY A 58 -10.55 -15.32 1.02
CA GLY A 58 -9.59 -15.24 2.12
C GLY A 58 -8.19 -14.91 1.63
N TRP A 59 -7.70 -15.63 0.62
CA TRP A 59 -6.39 -15.37 0.02
C TRP A 59 -6.38 -14.11 -0.84
N GLY A 60 -7.49 -13.79 -1.51
CA GLY A 60 -7.61 -12.59 -2.33
C GLY A 60 -7.40 -11.31 -1.53
N VAL A 61 -7.98 -11.23 -0.31
CA VAL A 61 -7.76 -10.11 0.61
C VAL A 61 -6.28 -10.01 1.00
N ALA A 62 -5.63 -11.13 1.32
CA ALA A 62 -4.21 -11.14 1.68
C ALA A 62 -3.31 -10.63 0.53
N ILE A 63 -3.58 -11.06 -0.71
CA ILE A 63 -2.87 -10.59 -1.91
C ILE A 63 -3.08 -9.10 -2.13
N ILE A 64 -4.32 -8.59 -2.00
CA ILE A 64 -4.63 -7.17 -2.16
C ILE A 64 -3.86 -6.34 -1.13
N LEU A 65 -3.89 -6.72 0.15
CA LEU A 65 -3.16 -6.02 1.21
C LEU A 65 -1.65 -6.04 0.99
N HIS A 66 -1.09 -7.17 0.54
CA HIS A 66 0.32 -7.28 0.19
C HIS A 66 0.67 -6.35 -0.98
N GLY A 67 -0.15 -6.32 -2.03
CA GLY A 67 0.04 -5.46 -3.19
C GLY A 67 0.02 -3.97 -2.82
N LEU A 68 -0.96 -3.53 -2.01
CA LEU A 68 -1.03 -2.15 -1.52
C LEU A 68 0.25 -1.75 -0.77
N LYS A 69 0.75 -2.64 0.09
CA LYS A 69 2.01 -2.43 0.83
C LYS A 69 3.20 -2.30 -0.11
N VAL A 70 3.38 -3.26 -1.02
CA VAL A 70 4.57 -3.35 -1.89
C VAL A 70 4.64 -2.21 -2.90
N PHE A 71 3.51 -1.87 -3.53
CA PHE A 71 3.48 -0.77 -4.49
C PHE A 71 3.38 0.60 -3.81
N SER A 72 3.38 0.64 -2.47
CA SER A 72 3.14 1.87 -1.71
C SER A 72 1.91 2.61 -2.23
N LEU A 73 0.94 1.86 -2.75
CA LEU A 73 -0.32 2.38 -3.24
C LEU A 73 -1.16 2.58 -2.00
N PRO A 74 -1.46 3.82 -1.64
CA PRO A 74 -2.28 4.03 -0.49
C PRO A 74 -3.72 3.67 -0.90
N PRO A 75 -4.47 2.91 -0.09
CA PRO A 75 -5.87 2.65 -0.40
C PRO A 75 -6.71 3.95 -0.46
N PHE A 76 -6.24 5.06 0.14
CA PHE A 76 -6.92 6.38 0.14
C PHE A 76 -5.99 7.64 0.17
N PHE A 77 -4.69 7.51 0.46
CA PHE A 77 -3.81 8.62 0.89
C PHE A 77 -2.52 8.78 0.05
N ASN A 78 -2.63 9.36 -1.15
CA ASN A 78 -1.47 9.70 -2.00
C ASN A 78 -0.52 10.67 -1.27
N LYS A 79 0.81 10.54 -1.44
CA LYS A 79 1.79 11.56 -1.00
C LYS A 79 1.41 12.99 -1.42
N LYS A 80 0.79 13.14 -2.60
CA LYS A 80 0.23 14.42 -3.06
C LYS A 80 -0.93 14.93 -2.19
N TRP A 81 -1.78 14.03 -1.70
CA TRP A 81 -2.84 14.39 -0.75
C TRP A 81 -2.23 14.81 0.59
N GLU A 82 -1.20 14.08 1.05
CA GLU A 82 -0.52 14.38 2.32
C GLU A 82 0.16 15.75 2.25
N GLU A 83 0.94 16.03 1.20
CA GLU A 83 1.55 17.34 0.95
C GLU A 83 0.52 18.46 0.84
N LYS A 84 -0.61 18.20 0.17
CA LYS A 84 -1.70 19.18 0.06
C LYS A 84 -2.28 19.48 1.45
N LYS A 85 -2.51 18.47 2.27
CA LYS A 85 -3.10 18.65 3.61
C LYS A 85 -2.15 19.35 4.56
N ILE A 86 -0.86 19.04 4.48
CA ILE A 86 0.19 19.75 5.22
C ILE A 86 0.20 21.24 4.85
N ARG A 87 0.14 21.58 3.56
CA ARG A 87 0.05 22.99 3.12
C ARG A 87 -1.19 23.68 3.66
N GLU A 88 -2.36 23.06 3.56
CA GLU A 88 -3.62 23.65 4.06
C GLU A 88 -3.57 23.94 5.56
N ILE A 89 -2.93 23.08 6.37
CA ILE A 89 -2.80 23.29 7.82
C ILE A 89 -1.83 24.44 8.12
N LEU A 90 -0.66 24.45 7.48
CA LEU A 90 0.34 25.52 7.66
C LEU A 90 -0.20 26.89 7.25
N GLU A 91 -0.97 26.95 6.17
CA GLU A 91 -1.56 28.20 5.68
C GLU A 91 -2.61 28.75 6.65
N LYS A 92 -3.45 27.88 7.22
CA LYS A 92 -4.40 28.24 8.28
C LYS A 92 -3.70 28.74 9.55
N GLU A 93 -2.63 28.06 10.00
CA GLU A 93 -1.86 28.50 11.16
C GLU A 93 -1.22 29.88 10.93
N ASN A 94 -0.69 30.13 9.74
CA ASN A 94 -0.12 31.44 9.39
C ASN A 94 -1.19 32.53 9.38
N GLN A 95 -2.35 32.27 8.78
CA GLN A 95 -3.44 33.22 8.72
C GLN A 95 -3.96 33.57 10.12
N GLN A 96 -4.10 32.56 10.98
CA GLN A 96 -4.52 32.74 12.37
C GLN A 96 -3.46 33.47 13.23
N ARG A 97 -2.17 33.27 12.96
CA ARG A 97 -1.08 34.06 13.55
C ARG A 97 -1.14 35.54 13.15
N LEU A 98 -1.42 35.82 11.87
CA LEU A 98 -1.51 37.18 11.35
C LEU A 98 -2.70 37.93 11.97
N GLU A 99 -3.88 37.29 12.05
CA GLU A 99 -5.08 37.83 12.70
C GLU A 99 -4.82 38.13 14.19
N ASN A 100 -4.23 37.18 14.93
CA ASN A 100 -3.89 37.36 16.34
C ASN A 100 -2.83 38.45 16.56
N SER A 101 -1.95 38.68 15.59
CA SER A 101 -0.97 39.77 15.65
C SER A 101 -1.65 41.11 15.42
N HIS A 102 -2.55 41.23 14.44
CA HIS A 102 -3.28 42.46 14.15
C HIS A 102 -4.24 42.87 15.26
N GLY A 103 -5.00 41.93 15.84
CA GLY A 103 -5.91 42.21 16.96
C GLY A 103 -5.22 42.53 18.29
N LYS A 104 -3.88 42.49 18.34
CA LYS A 104 -3.08 42.88 19.52
C LYS A 104 -2.61 44.34 19.45
N PHE A 105 -2.76 45.00 18.30
CA PHE A 105 -2.36 46.39 18.06
C PHE A 105 -3.55 47.34 17.84
N GLU A 106 -4.78 46.84 17.93
CA GLU A 106 -6.03 47.62 18.08
C GLU A 106 -6.47 47.63 19.55
#